data_AF-A0A0Q5N6G7-F1
#
_entry.id   AF-A0A0Q5N6G7-F1
#
_cell.length_a   1.000
_cell.length_b   1.000
_cell.length_c   1.000
_cell.angle_alpha   90.00
_cell.angle_beta   90.00
_cell.angle_gamma   90.00
#
_symmetry.space_group_name_H-M   'P 1'
#
loop_
_entity.id
_entity.type
_entity.pdbx_description
1 polymer ?
#
loop_
_entity_poly.entity_id
_entity_poly.type
_entity_poly.pdbx_seq_one_letter_code
_entity_poly.pdbx_strand_id
1 'polypeptide(L)'
;MTTIAELVASEGGLLHKHDLVAAGATDRHLTAAVRFGGVRRARRGWYSTWSPTDPRFVAVAIGGRLTGAAALHELGAWSWTPPQIVVSVPETASRLRRRRGVRVVWDPLELSNRGTTWAVDPRDALARAVVEAESLEDAVMLVDWARLQGIVHGDDDARMVLSRMRADAAGLAAWSDGGAESILESAAGTRLRLEGRRVARQVPVGSRGERIDMLVDGAVGLETDGREHHAHRFEKDRVKDATMVLAGILPFRASTSMVRRDWETVSAVVEALVARSVAQGVVPRVGNSSLPRLLPGRGRRKWRLGVPGRRKGQELPTRAGAWSQAAGPRAGVSEGGAPPAGREAPGREATPGGEEHSRWGGGRPVGRSGPGGEDGDERERVSGER
;
A
#
# COMPACT_ATOMS: atom_id res chain seq x y z
N MET A 1 18.94 -32.81 -17.63
CA MET A 1 18.56 -31.91 -18.74
C MET A 1 17.43 -31.04 -18.25
N THR A 2 17.55 -29.72 -18.33
CA THR A 2 16.47 -28.80 -17.94
C THR A 2 15.30 -28.96 -18.89
N THR A 3 14.11 -29.20 -18.36
CA THR A 3 12.90 -29.32 -19.17
C THR A 3 12.43 -27.95 -19.67
N ILE A 4 11.62 -27.92 -20.72
CA ILE A 4 10.99 -26.66 -21.19
C ILE A 4 10.16 -26.01 -20.09
N ALA A 5 9.48 -26.81 -19.26
CA ALA A 5 8.68 -26.30 -18.15
C ALA A 5 9.56 -25.62 -17.09
N GLU A 6 10.70 -26.21 -16.76
CA GLU A 6 11.67 -25.62 -15.82
C GLU A 6 12.25 -24.30 -16.35
N LEU A 7 12.64 -24.24 -17.64
CA LEU A 7 13.12 -23.01 -18.28
C LEU A 7 12.05 -21.91 -18.27
N VAL A 8 10.81 -22.25 -18.63
CA VAL A 8 9.71 -21.29 -18.62
C VAL A 8 9.41 -20.82 -17.19
N ALA A 9 9.42 -21.72 -16.20
CA ALA A 9 9.17 -21.39 -14.81
C ALA A 9 10.27 -20.52 -14.19
N SER A 10 11.55 -20.77 -14.49
CA SER A 10 12.66 -19.97 -13.99
C SER A 10 12.63 -18.52 -14.51
N GLU A 11 12.07 -18.30 -15.69
CA GLU A 11 11.90 -16.98 -16.32
C GLU A 11 10.55 -16.32 -15.99
N GLY A 12 9.93 -16.71 -14.87
CA GLY A 12 8.68 -16.10 -14.39
C GLY A 12 7.40 -16.68 -15.01
N GLY A 13 7.49 -17.78 -15.76
CA GLY A 13 6.35 -18.57 -16.23
C GLY A 13 5.85 -18.25 -17.64
N LEU A 14 6.60 -17.48 -18.43
CA LEU A 14 6.27 -17.16 -19.81
C LEU A 14 7.53 -16.90 -20.65
N LEU A 15 7.69 -17.62 -21.77
CA LEU A 15 8.77 -17.37 -22.74
C LEU A 15 8.29 -17.39 -24.19
N HIS A 16 9.01 -16.65 -25.04
CA HIS A 16 8.84 -16.74 -26.47
C HIS A 16 9.63 -17.93 -27.03
N LYS A 17 9.19 -18.46 -28.18
CA LYS A 17 9.86 -19.54 -28.91
C LYS A 17 11.32 -19.18 -29.19
N HIS A 18 11.58 -17.92 -29.52
CA HIS A 18 12.92 -17.43 -29.82
C HIS A 18 13.88 -17.68 -28.63
N ASP A 19 13.48 -17.31 -27.42
CA ASP A 19 14.30 -17.46 -26.22
C ASP A 19 14.51 -18.94 -25.87
N LEU A 20 13.46 -19.76 -26.02
CA LEU A 20 13.56 -21.20 -25.82
C LEU A 20 14.53 -21.85 -26.81
N VAL A 21 14.49 -21.44 -28.08
CA VAL A 21 15.43 -21.93 -29.11
C VAL A 21 16.85 -21.47 -28.83
N ALA A 22 17.04 -20.22 -28.39
CA ALA A 22 18.34 -19.70 -27.96
C ALA A 22 18.91 -20.49 -26.77
N ALA A 23 18.05 -21.01 -25.90
CA ALA A 23 18.40 -21.93 -24.81
C ALA A 23 18.55 -23.41 -25.26
N GLY A 24 18.54 -23.70 -26.57
CA GLY A 24 18.76 -25.05 -27.12
C GLY A 24 17.49 -25.90 -27.29
N ALA A 25 16.30 -25.34 -27.12
CA ALA A 25 15.05 -26.07 -27.39
C ALA A 25 14.82 -26.29 -28.90
N THR A 26 14.34 -27.47 -29.26
CA THR A 26 13.90 -27.79 -30.62
C THR A 26 12.38 -27.79 -30.71
N ASP A 27 11.82 -27.74 -31.93
CA ASP A 27 10.37 -27.86 -32.14
C ASP A 27 9.79 -29.18 -31.61
N ARG A 28 10.62 -30.24 -31.59
CA ARG A 28 10.28 -31.52 -30.96
C ARG A 28 10.13 -31.38 -29.45
N HIS A 29 11.06 -30.70 -28.78
CA HIS A 29 10.97 -30.44 -27.33
C HIS A 29 9.72 -29.62 -26.99
N LEU A 30 9.44 -28.57 -27.76
CA LEU A 30 8.26 -27.72 -27.55
C LEU A 30 6.94 -28.48 -27.77
N THR A 31 6.88 -29.29 -28.83
CA THR A 31 5.71 -30.13 -29.13
C THR A 31 5.46 -31.15 -28.02
N ALA A 32 6.53 -31.82 -27.56
CA ALA A 32 6.44 -32.76 -26.45
C ALA A 32 5.97 -32.08 -25.16
N ALA A 33 6.58 -30.94 -24.80
CA ALA A 33 6.24 -30.22 -23.57
C ALA A 33 4.77 -29.75 -23.53
N VAL A 34 4.21 -29.36 -24.69
CA VAL A 34 2.77 -29.05 -24.79
C VAL A 34 1.91 -30.31 -24.73
N ARG A 35 2.28 -31.37 -25.48
CA ARG A 35 1.51 -32.63 -25.54
C ARG A 35 1.40 -33.29 -24.17
N PHE A 36 2.46 -33.24 -23.37
CA PHE A 36 2.51 -33.81 -22.02
C PHE A 36 2.10 -32.82 -20.92
N GLY A 37 1.61 -31.62 -21.27
CA GLY A 37 1.04 -30.66 -20.31
C GLY A 37 2.03 -29.89 -19.45
N GLY A 38 3.35 -30.04 -19.67
CA GLY A 38 4.39 -29.31 -18.95
C GLY A 38 4.39 -27.80 -19.23
N VAL A 39 3.97 -27.40 -20.42
CA VAL A 39 3.69 -26.00 -20.76
C VAL A 39 2.42 -25.88 -21.60
N ARG A 40 1.84 -24.67 -21.62
CA ARG A 40 0.68 -24.30 -22.43
C ARG A 40 1.06 -23.23 -23.43
N ARG A 41 0.44 -23.27 -24.59
CA ARG A 41 0.64 -22.25 -25.62
C ARG A 41 -0.39 -21.13 -25.45
N ALA A 42 0.04 -19.98 -24.91
CA ALA A 42 -0.84 -18.81 -24.74
C ALA A 42 -1.30 -18.26 -26.10
N ARG A 43 -0.35 -18.07 -27.02
CA ARG A 43 -0.59 -17.72 -28.43
C ARG A 43 0.57 -18.21 -29.30
N ARG A 44 0.53 -17.94 -30.61
CA ARG A 44 1.62 -18.31 -31.52
C ARG A 44 2.95 -17.76 -30.98
N GLY A 45 3.91 -18.65 -30.82
CA GLY A 45 5.25 -18.34 -30.30
C GLY A 45 5.38 -18.21 -28.78
N TRP A 46 4.30 -18.20 -28.00
CA TRP A 46 4.37 -17.97 -26.55
C TRP A 46 4.01 -19.22 -25.75
N TYR A 47 4.88 -19.63 -24.84
CA TYR A 47 4.75 -20.83 -24.00
C TYR A 47 4.78 -20.41 -22.52
N SER A 48 3.87 -20.98 -21.73
CA SER A 48 3.66 -20.59 -20.33
C SER A 48 3.40 -21.79 -19.44
N THR A 49 3.85 -21.73 -18.19
CA THR A 49 3.51 -22.70 -17.13
C THR A 49 2.25 -22.29 -16.35
N TRP A 50 1.72 -21.09 -16.59
CA TRP A 50 0.51 -20.60 -15.92
C TRP A 50 -0.74 -21.37 -16.31
N SER A 51 -1.72 -21.38 -15.41
CA SER A 51 -3.06 -21.92 -15.68
C SER A 51 -3.76 -21.15 -16.81
N PRO A 52 -4.62 -21.78 -17.63
CA PRO A 52 -5.45 -21.06 -18.61
C PRO A 52 -6.39 -20.01 -18.03
N THR A 53 -6.65 -20.07 -16.72
CA THR A 53 -7.46 -19.13 -15.94
C THR A 53 -6.64 -18.03 -15.27
N ASP A 54 -5.30 -18.13 -15.28
CA ASP A 54 -4.41 -17.10 -14.75
C ASP A 54 -4.58 -15.81 -15.56
N PRO A 55 -4.80 -14.64 -14.92
CA PRO A 55 -4.98 -13.38 -15.62
C PRO A 55 -3.83 -13.03 -16.58
N ARG A 56 -2.60 -13.39 -16.23
CA ARG A 56 -1.40 -13.13 -17.04
C ARG A 56 -1.42 -13.98 -18.30
N PHE A 57 -1.81 -15.26 -18.18
CA PHE A 57 -2.02 -16.14 -19.34
C PHE A 57 -3.13 -15.59 -20.25
N VAL A 58 -4.24 -15.17 -19.67
CA VAL A 58 -5.41 -14.63 -20.37
C VAL A 58 -5.03 -13.42 -21.22
N ALA A 59 -4.28 -12.47 -20.66
CA ALA A 59 -3.84 -11.27 -21.38
C ALA A 59 -2.97 -11.59 -22.59
N VAL A 60 -1.96 -12.44 -22.40
CA VAL A 60 -1.05 -12.86 -23.49
C VAL A 60 -1.79 -13.66 -24.55
N ALA A 61 -2.75 -14.50 -24.14
CA ALA A 61 -3.58 -15.26 -25.07
C ALA A 61 -4.47 -14.36 -25.93
N ILE A 62 -5.04 -13.29 -25.37
CA ILE A 62 -5.78 -12.26 -26.13
C ILE A 62 -4.87 -11.54 -27.11
N GLY A 63 -3.60 -11.38 -26.74
CA GLY A 63 -2.57 -10.74 -27.53
C GLY A 63 -2.15 -9.37 -27.01
N GLY A 64 -2.56 -9.03 -25.78
CA GLY A 64 -2.23 -7.78 -25.10
C GLY A 64 -1.54 -8.02 -23.76
N ARG A 65 -1.64 -7.03 -22.89
CA ARG A 65 -1.05 -6.99 -21.56
C ARG A 65 -2.11 -6.64 -20.52
N LEU A 66 -2.02 -7.18 -19.30
CA LEU A 66 -2.86 -6.75 -18.19
C LEU A 66 -2.66 -5.25 -17.94
N THR A 67 -3.72 -4.57 -17.53
CA THR A 67 -3.68 -3.16 -17.12
C THR A 67 -4.65 -2.89 -15.98
N GLY A 68 -4.64 -1.66 -15.45
CA GLY A 68 -5.51 -1.24 -14.36
C GLY A 68 -5.32 -2.06 -13.09
N ALA A 69 -6.39 -2.18 -12.31
CA ALA A 69 -6.38 -2.92 -11.05
C ALA A 69 -5.98 -4.39 -11.23
N ALA A 70 -6.30 -5.02 -12.36
CA ALA A 70 -5.90 -6.42 -12.64
C ALA A 70 -4.39 -6.59 -12.75
N ALA A 71 -3.69 -5.68 -13.44
CA ALA A 71 -2.23 -5.72 -13.49
C ALA A 71 -1.61 -5.51 -12.10
N LEU A 72 -2.14 -4.53 -11.35
CA LEU A 72 -1.62 -4.22 -10.02
C LEU A 72 -1.89 -5.35 -9.01
N HIS A 73 -3.02 -6.04 -9.11
CA HIS A 73 -3.34 -7.17 -8.25
C HIS A 73 -2.33 -8.32 -8.42
N GLU A 74 -1.88 -8.61 -9.64
CA GLU A 74 -0.81 -9.58 -9.89
C GLU A 74 0.56 -9.14 -9.31
N LEU A 75 0.71 -7.84 -8.99
CA LEU A 75 1.87 -7.30 -8.29
C LEU A 75 1.66 -7.22 -6.76
N GLY A 76 0.53 -7.71 -6.25
CA GLY A 76 0.20 -7.70 -4.82
C GLY A 76 -0.53 -6.45 -4.33
N ALA A 77 -1.15 -5.67 -5.22
CA ALA A 77 -1.93 -4.51 -4.83
C ALA A 77 -3.13 -4.86 -3.95
N TRP A 78 -3.37 -3.99 -2.97
CA TRP A 78 -4.46 -4.12 -2.04
C TRP A 78 -5.82 -4.01 -2.73
N SER A 79 -6.68 -4.99 -2.50
CA SER A 79 -8.08 -4.96 -2.91
C SER A 79 -8.91 -5.85 -1.98
N TRP A 80 -10.18 -5.48 -1.77
CA TRP A 80 -11.10 -6.28 -0.95
C TRP A 80 -11.60 -7.53 -1.67
N THR A 81 -11.65 -7.44 -2.99
CA THR A 81 -12.07 -8.51 -3.90
C THR A 81 -11.14 -8.54 -5.11
N PRO A 82 -11.02 -9.69 -5.80
CA PRO A 82 -10.26 -9.77 -7.04
C PRO A 82 -10.86 -8.82 -8.11
N PRO A 83 -10.03 -8.00 -8.77
CA PRO A 83 -10.51 -7.08 -9.81
C PRO A 83 -10.89 -7.82 -11.10
N GLN A 84 -11.73 -7.19 -11.92
CA GLN A 84 -12.02 -7.67 -13.27
C GLN A 84 -10.74 -7.66 -14.12
N ILE A 85 -10.51 -8.72 -14.90
CA ILE A 85 -9.41 -8.77 -15.88
C ILE A 85 -9.61 -7.70 -16.95
N VAL A 86 -8.63 -6.79 -17.06
CA VAL A 86 -8.55 -5.77 -18.11
C VAL A 86 -7.27 -5.97 -18.92
N VAL A 87 -7.39 -6.02 -20.23
CA VAL A 87 -6.27 -6.22 -21.16
C VAL A 87 -6.13 -5.00 -22.07
N SER A 88 -4.97 -4.34 -21.98
CA SER A 88 -4.54 -3.30 -22.92
C SER A 88 -3.97 -3.94 -24.18
N VAL A 89 -4.40 -3.43 -25.33
CA VAL A 89 -3.88 -3.76 -26.66
C VAL A 89 -3.58 -2.46 -27.41
N PRO A 90 -2.68 -2.47 -28.40
CA PRO A 90 -2.49 -1.32 -29.28
C PRO A 90 -3.79 -0.92 -29.99
N GLU A 91 -3.98 0.36 -30.28
CA GLU A 91 -5.14 0.87 -31.05
C GLU A 91 -5.33 0.18 -32.41
N THR A 92 -4.24 -0.25 -33.03
CA THR A 92 -4.23 -0.96 -34.32
C THR A 92 -4.59 -2.45 -34.20
N ALA A 93 -4.74 -2.97 -32.98
CA ALA A 93 -4.94 -4.39 -32.75
C ALA A 93 -6.35 -4.84 -33.18
N SER A 94 -6.38 -5.87 -34.03
CA SER A 94 -7.60 -6.50 -34.55
C SER A 94 -7.52 -8.02 -34.43
N ARG A 95 -8.64 -8.71 -34.69
CA ARG A 95 -8.75 -10.19 -34.66
C ARG A 95 -8.30 -10.82 -33.32
N LEU A 96 -8.58 -10.12 -32.22
CA LEU A 96 -8.26 -10.56 -30.86
C LEU A 96 -9.02 -11.84 -30.47
N ARG A 97 -8.39 -12.68 -29.65
CA ARG A 97 -9.05 -13.88 -29.10
C ARG A 97 -10.02 -13.50 -27.98
N ARG A 98 -11.28 -13.26 -28.30
CA ARG A 98 -12.31 -12.88 -27.31
C ARG A 98 -12.44 -13.93 -26.20
N ARG A 99 -12.55 -13.48 -24.95
CA ARG A 99 -12.85 -14.30 -23.77
C ARG A 99 -13.95 -13.62 -22.94
N ARG A 100 -14.91 -14.41 -22.45
CA ARG A 100 -15.97 -13.89 -21.56
C ARG A 100 -15.36 -13.35 -20.27
N GLY A 101 -15.97 -12.30 -19.72
CA GLY A 101 -15.54 -11.68 -18.47
C GLY A 101 -14.31 -10.76 -18.57
N VAL A 102 -13.61 -10.76 -19.71
CA VAL A 102 -12.42 -9.92 -19.92
C VAL A 102 -12.79 -8.63 -20.63
N ARG A 103 -12.39 -7.48 -20.07
CA ARG A 103 -12.50 -6.19 -20.75
C ARG A 103 -11.23 -5.92 -21.53
N VAL A 104 -11.37 -5.54 -22.80
CA VAL A 104 -10.24 -5.10 -23.63
C VAL A 104 -10.30 -3.59 -23.79
N VAL A 105 -9.15 -2.94 -23.68
CA VAL A 105 -8.97 -1.49 -23.87
C VAL A 105 -7.90 -1.28 -24.93
N TRP A 106 -8.13 -0.31 -25.81
CA TRP A 106 -7.24 0.03 -26.91
C TRP A 106 -6.49 1.31 -26.51
N ASP A 107 -5.18 1.19 -26.40
CA ASP A 107 -4.30 2.26 -25.95
C ASP A 107 -3.24 2.58 -27.02
N PRO A 108 -2.68 3.80 -27.01
CA PRO A 108 -1.54 4.15 -27.84
C PRO A 108 -0.41 3.13 -27.74
N LEU A 109 0.32 2.95 -28.83
CA LEU A 109 1.35 1.92 -28.94
C LEU A 109 2.43 2.10 -27.87
N GLU A 110 2.77 3.34 -27.54
CA GLU A 110 3.75 3.71 -26.54
C GLU A 110 3.33 3.19 -25.16
N LEU A 111 2.09 3.44 -24.74
CA LEU A 111 1.58 2.98 -23.45
C LEU A 111 1.48 1.46 -23.40
N SER A 112 0.93 0.87 -24.46
CA SER A 112 0.76 -0.58 -24.54
C SER A 112 2.07 -1.34 -24.65
N ASN A 113 3.20 -0.71 -25.03
CA ASN A 113 4.52 -1.34 -25.10
C ASN A 113 5.42 -1.11 -23.87
N ARG A 114 5.08 -0.18 -22.96
CA ARG A 114 5.79 -0.07 -21.69
C ARG A 114 5.40 -1.21 -20.75
N GLY A 115 6.35 -1.65 -19.91
CA GLY A 115 6.13 -2.71 -18.92
C GLY A 115 6.74 -4.05 -19.33
N THR A 116 6.11 -5.14 -18.89
CA THR A 116 6.58 -6.51 -19.14
C THR A 116 5.88 -7.13 -20.34
N THR A 117 6.19 -8.39 -20.64
CA THR A 117 5.48 -9.16 -21.67
C THR A 117 3.99 -9.32 -21.38
N TRP A 118 3.59 -9.36 -20.10
CA TRP A 118 2.24 -9.74 -19.69
C TRP A 118 1.46 -8.60 -19.03
N ALA A 119 2.10 -7.51 -18.60
CA ALA A 119 1.46 -6.33 -18.01
C ALA A 119 2.05 -5.03 -18.55
N VAL A 120 1.22 -3.98 -18.61
CA VAL A 120 1.69 -2.62 -18.85
C VAL A 120 2.55 -2.13 -17.69
N ASP A 121 3.25 -1.01 -17.88
CA ASP A 121 4.00 -0.35 -16.81
C ASP A 121 3.13 -0.11 -15.55
N PRO A 122 3.60 -0.43 -14.34
CA PRO A 122 2.81 -0.28 -13.12
C PRO A 122 2.27 1.14 -12.89
N ARG A 123 2.98 2.18 -13.33
CA ARG A 123 2.54 3.58 -13.19
C ARG A 123 1.39 3.89 -14.15
N ASP A 124 1.40 3.31 -15.35
CA ASP A 124 0.28 3.41 -16.28
C ASP A 124 -0.93 2.59 -15.83
N ALA A 125 -0.69 1.39 -15.30
CA ALA A 125 -1.73 0.58 -14.67
C ALA A 125 -2.38 1.33 -13.50
N LEU A 126 -1.59 1.98 -12.64
CA LEU A 126 -2.09 2.80 -11.54
C LEU A 126 -2.96 3.96 -12.02
N ALA A 127 -2.50 4.73 -13.01
CA ALA A 127 -3.27 5.84 -13.57
C ALA A 127 -4.65 5.40 -14.08
N ARG A 128 -4.75 4.21 -14.67
CA ARG A 128 -6.03 3.59 -15.05
C ARG A 128 -6.83 3.12 -13.85
N ALA A 129 -6.21 2.34 -12.97
CA ALA A 129 -6.86 1.69 -11.85
C ALA A 129 -7.59 2.69 -10.95
N VAL A 130 -6.95 3.82 -10.64
CA VAL A 130 -7.57 4.84 -9.79
C VAL A 130 -8.74 5.54 -10.47
N VAL A 131 -8.71 5.74 -11.79
CA VAL A 131 -9.83 6.37 -12.49
C VAL A 131 -11.04 5.44 -12.58
N GLU A 132 -10.79 4.14 -12.69
CA GLU A 132 -11.81 3.09 -12.84
C GLU A 132 -12.26 2.48 -11.50
N ALA A 133 -11.64 2.86 -10.39
CA ALA A 133 -12.01 2.43 -9.05
C ALA A 133 -13.47 2.77 -8.72
N GLU A 134 -14.17 1.81 -8.11
CA GLU A 134 -15.59 1.91 -7.78
C GLU A 134 -15.86 2.93 -6.67
N SER A 135 -14.90 3.14 -5.76
CA SER A 135 -14.96 4.11 -4.67
C SER A 135 -13.68 4.94 -4.56
N LEU A 136 -13.76 6.05 -3.80
CA LEU A 136 -12.58 6.83 -3.43
C LEU A 136 -11.62 5.99 -2.56
N GLU A 137 -12.17 5.17 -1.66
CA GLU A 137 -11.40 4.27 -0.79
C GLU A 137 -10.54 3.31 -1.61
N ASP A 138 -11.13 2.60 -2.56
CA ASP A 138 -10.39 1.68 -3.44
C ASP A 138 -9.26 2.40 -4.18
N ALA A 139 -9.52 3.64 -4.61
CA ALA A 139 -8.51 4.45 -5.29
C ALA A 139 -7.38 4.86 -4.35
N VAL A 140 -7.68 5.31 -3.13
CA VAL A 140 -6.67 5.70 -2.13
C VAL A 140 -5.85 4.49 -1.71
N MET A 141 -6.47 3.31 -1.53
CA MET A 141 -5.77 2.06 -1.25
C MET A 141 -4.74 1.70 -2.32
N LEU A 142 -5.08 1.87 -3.60
CA LEU A 142 -4.13 1.64 -4.69
C LEU A 142 -2.96 2.64 -4.67
N VAL A 143 -3.22 3.90 -4.33
CA VAL A 143 -2.15 4.92 -4.23
C VAL A 143 -1.25 4.68 -3.01
N ASP A 144 -1.83 4.39 -1.84
CA ASP A 144 -1.08 4.07 -0.62
C ASP A 144 -0.19 2.83 -0.86
N TRP A 145 -0.73 1.77 -1.46
CA TRP A 145 0.05 0.60 -1.86
C TRP A 145 1.16 0.97 -2.84
N ALA A 146 0.87 1.76 -3.87
CA ALA A 146 1.87 2.16 -4.87
C ALA A 146 3.00 2.99 -4.26
N ARG A 147 2.71 3.83 -3.25
CA ARG A 147 3.74 4.55 -2.48
C ARG A 147 4.58 3.58 -1.66
N LEU A 148 3.95 2.63 -0.96
CA LEU A 148 4.64 1.62 -0.15
C LEU A 148 5.60 0.77 -0.99
N GLN A 149 5.19 0.40 -2.21
CA GLN A 149 6.02 -0.36 -3.15
C GLN A 149 7.05 0.49 -3.93
N GLY A 150 7.09 1.81 -3.71
CA GLY A 150 7.99 2.71 -4.44
C GLY A 150 7.66 2.84 -5.94
N ILE A 151 6.41 2.60 -6.36
CA ILE A 151 5.95 2.82 -7.73
C ILE A 151 5.77 4.32 -8.02
N VAL A 152 5.42 5.09 -6.98
CA VAL A 152 5.35 6.55 -7.01
C VAL A 152 6.06 7.14 -5.79
N HIS A 153 6.82 8.23 -5.99
CA HIS A 153 7.68 8.81 -4.95
C HIS A 153 7.31 10.24 -4.58
N GLY A 154 6.90 10.45 -3.32
CA GLY A 154 6.47 11.78 -2.89
C GLY A 154 5.24 12.28 -3.65
N ASP A 155 4.86 13.52 -3.41
CA ASP A 155 3.58 14.03 -3.87
C ASP A 155 3.57 14.46 -5.34
N ASP A 156 4.65 15.05 -5.83
CA ASP A 156 4.69 15.59 -7.19
C ASP A 156 4.73 14.46 -8.23
N ASP A 157 5.52 13.41 -7.96
CA ASP A 157 5.55 12.21 -8.78
C ASP A 157 4.19 11.49 -8.80
N ALA A 158 3.54 11.39 -7.63
CA ALA A 158 2.21 10.82 -7.52
C ALA A 158 1.19 11.65 -8.33
N ARG A 159 1.17 12.98 -8.20
CA ARG A 159 0.27 13.85 -8.99
C ARG A 159 0.48 13.67 -10.48
N MET A 160 1.74 13.65 -10.94
CA MET A 160 2.08 13.44 -12.35
C MET A 160 1.50 12.13 -12.86
N VAL A 161 1.71 11.01 -12.16
CA VAL A 161 1.19 9.69 -12.58
C VAL A 161 -0.32 9.63 -12.56
N LEU A 162 -0.93 10.05 -11.45
CA LEU A 162 -2.36 9.93 -11.22
C LEU A 162 -3.16 10.78 -12.22
N SER A 163 -2.58 11.90 -12.68
CA SER A 163 -3.21 12.77 -13.69
C SER A 163 -3.19 12.25 -15.13
N ARG A 164 -2.41 11.19 -15.45
CA ARG A 164 -2.18 10.73 -16.84
C ARG A 164 -3.45 10.40 -17.61
N MET A 165 -4.47 9.86 -16.91
CA MET A 165 -5.77 9.58 -17.52
C MET A 165 -6.78 10.69 -17.26
N ARG A 166 -6.76 11.26 -16.05
CA ARG A 166 -7.68 12.33 -15.65
C ARG A 166 -7.06 13.30 -14.65
N ALA A 167 -7.07 14.58 -14.99
CA ALA A 167 -6.43 15.63 -14.19
C ALA A 167 -6.88 15.68 -12.72
N ASP A 168 -8.17 15.45 -12.43
CA ASP A 168 -8.68 15.50 -11.05
C ASP A 168 -8.19 14.35 -10.16
N ALA A 169 -7.71 13.25 -10.75
CA ALA A 169 -7.14 12.15 -9.97
C ALA A 169 -5.81 12.54 -9.29
N ALA A 170 -5.14 13.63 -9.71
CA ALA A 170 -4.01 14.19 -8.98
C ALA A 170 -4.36 14.56 -7.52
N GLY A 171 -5.64 14.85 -7.23
CA GLY A 171 -6.11 15.13 -5.87
C GLY A 171 -5.95 13.95 -4.91
N LEU A 172 -5.84 12.71 -5.41
CA LEU A 172 -5.60 11.54 -4.58
C LEU A 172 -4.25 11.60 -3.85
N ALA A 173 -3.25 12.33 -4.37
CA ALA A 173 -1.98 12.50 -3.68
C ALA A 173 -2.16 13.13 -2.29
N ALA A 174 -3.15 14.02 -2.11
CA ALA A 174 -3.46 14.62 -0.81
C ALA A 174 -4.28 13.68 0.10
N TRP A 175 -5.06 12.77 -0.47
CA TRP A 175 -5.80 11.75 0.29
C TRP A 175 -4.88 10.62 0.77
N SER A 176 -3.85 10.31 -0.03
CA SER A 176 -2.77 9.38 0.26
C SER A 176 -1.57 10.12 0.86
N ASP A 177 -1.66 10.43 2.15
CA ASP A 177 -0.64 11.12 2.96
C ASP A 177 0.61 10.25 3.25
N GLY A 178 0.76 9.12 2.55
CA GLY A 178 1.77 8.10 2.83
C GLY A 178 1.54 7.36 4.15
N GLY A 179 2.46 6.46 4.50
CA GLY A 179 2.54 5.83 5.82
C GLY A 179 1.49 4.78 6.17
N ALA A 180 0.56 4.45 5.26
CA ALA A 180 -0.23 3.22 5.43
C ALA A 180 0.65 2.02 5.06
N GLU A 181 0.76 1.07 5.97
CA GLU A 181 1.54 -0.16 5.79
C GLU A 181 0.65 -1.37 5.48
N SER A 182 -0.67 -1.20 5.61
CA SER A 182 -1.66 -2.23 5.33
C SER A 182 -2.94 -1.67 4.66
N ILE A 183 -3.69 -2.58 4.03
CA ILE A 183 -5.02 -2.30 3.50
C ILE A 183 -5.99 -1.77 4.58
N LEU A 184 -5.85 -2.25 5.82
CA LEU A 184 -6.71 -1.86 6.94
C LEU A 184 -6.46 -0.41 7.35
N GLU A 185 -5.20 0.00 7.49
CA GLU A 185 -4.83 1.39 7.78
C GLU A 185 -5.24 2.35 6.67
N SER A 186 -5.06 1.93 5.41
CA SER A 186 -5.44 2.74 4.26
C SER A 186 -6.94 3.00 4.23
N ALA A 187 -7.74 1.93 4.38
CA ALA A 187 -9.20 2.02 4.41
C ALA A 187 -9.71 2.79 5.63
N ALA A 188 -9.25 2.46 6.84
CA ALA A 188 -9.67 3.12 8.06
C ALA A 188 -9.34 4.62 8.04
N GLY A 189 -8.12 4.98 7.64
CA GLY A 189 -7.72 6.38 7.51
C GLY A 189 -8.54 7.14 6.46
N THR A 190 -8.91 6.49 5.36
CA THR A 190 -9.75 7.10 4.32
C THR A 190 -11.16 7.35 4.83
N ARG A 191 -11.78 6.38 5.51
CA ARG A 191 -13.14 6.50 6.05
C ARG A 191 -13.25 7.55 7.15
N LEU A 192 -12.30 7.58 8.09
CA LEU A 192 -12.22 8.63 9.10
C LEU A 192 -12.08 10.03 8.48
N ARG A 193 -11.27 10.17 7.43
CA ARG A 193 -11.15 11.44 6.69
C ARG A 193 -12.44 11.82 5.98
N LEU A 194 -13.19 10.85 5.44
CA LEU A 194 -14.51 11.08 4.86
C LEU A 194 -15.54 11.53 5.90
N GLU A 195 -15.43 11.06 7.14
CA GLU A 195 -16.22 11.50 8.30
C GLU A 195 -15.78 12.86 8.85
N GLY A 196 -14.80 13.52 8.22
CA GLY A 196 -14.31 14.84 8.62
C GLY A 196 -13.33 14.82 9.77
N ARG A 197 -12.83 13.64 10.18
CA ARG A 197 -11.79 13.51 11.21
C ARG A 197 -10.43 13.89 10.65
N ARG A 198 -9.58 14.48 11.50
CA ARG A 198 -8.15 14.65 11.20
C ARG A 198 -7.43 13.36 11.52
N VAL A 199 -6.65 12.85 10.57
CA VAL A 199 -5.88 11.61 10.73
C VAL A 199 -4.42 11.88 10.38
N ALA A 200 -3.54 11.72 11.35
CA ALA A 200 -2.08 11.66 11.16
C ALA A 200 -1.62 10.20 11.26
N ARG A 201 -0.77 9.75 10.34
CA ARG A 201 -0.28 8.36 10.32
C ARG A 201 1.13 8.24 10.89
N GLN A 202 1.50 7.06 11.38
CA GLN A 202 2.86 6.70 11.81
C GLN A 202 3.46 7.69 12.85
N VAL A 203 2.61 8.18 13.76
CA VAL A 203 2.96 9.23 14.72
C VAL A 203 3.86 8.65 15.81
N PRO A 204 5.09 9.17 16.01
CA PRO A 204 5.94 8.73 17.10
C PRO A 204 5.26 8.91 18.46
N VAL A 205 5.30 7.88 19.29
CA VAL A 205 4.83 7.90 20.66
C VAL A 205 5.91 7.33 21.57
N GLY A 206 6.21 8.03 22.67
CA GLY A 206 7.29 7.63 23.57
C GLY A 206 8.71 7.90 23.04
N SER A 207 9.72 7.44 23.80
CA SER A 207 11.14 7.69 23.55
C SER A 207 11.88 6.53 22.89
N ARG A 208 11.24 5.37 22.70
CA ARG A 208 11.87 4.16 22.16
C ARG A 208 11.55 3.93 20.67
N GLY A 209 10.89 4.89 20.04
CA GLY A 209 10.58 4.88 18.61
C GLY A 209 9.30 4.16 18.24
N GLU A 210 8.42 3.86 19.21
CA GLU A 210 7.08 3.36 18.92
C GLU A 210 6.30 4.36 18.06
N ARG A 211 5.46 3.86 17.14
CA ARG A 211 4.64 4.69 16.24
C ARG A 211 3.20 4.25 16.28
N ILE A 212 2.28 5.19 16.44
CA ILE A 212 0.84 4.96 16.33
C ILE A 212 0.47 4.88 14.86
N ASP A 213 -0.26 3.84 14.45
CA ASP A 213 -0.70 3.69 13.05
C ASP A 213 -1.46 4.92 12.59
N MET A 214 -2.45 5.34 13.38
CA MET A 214 -3.26 6.55 13.15
C MET A 214 -3.57 7.30 14.44
N LEU A 215 -3.20 8.57 14.51
CA LEU A 215 -3.68 9.52 15.51
C LEU A 215 -4.88 10.29 14.96
N VAL A 216 -6.05 10.06 15.54
CA VAL A 216 -7.32 10.66 15.14
C VAL A 216 -7.66 11.84 16.04
N ASP A 217 -7.91 13.00 15.43
CA ASP A 217 -8.22 14.26 16.09
C ASP A 217 -7.26 14.58 17.25
N GLY A 218 -5.99 14.16 17.15
CA GLY A 218 -4.98 14.41 18.20
C GLY A 218 -5.25 13.73 19.54
N ALA A 219 -6.25 12.84 19.62
CA ALA A 219 -6.78 12.32 20.88
C ALA A 219 -6.84 10.79 20.91
N VAL A 220 -7.12 10.13 19.79
CA VAL A 220 -7.32 8.67 19.74
C VAL A 220 -6.22 8.02 18.92
N GLY A 221 -5.49 7.10 19.54
CA GLY A 221 -4.51 6.25 18.85
C GLY A 221 -5.20 5.00 18.33
N LEU A 222 -5.54 4.99 17.04
CA LEU A 222 -6.17 3.87 16.37
C LEU A 222 -5.10 2.95 15.76
N GLU A 223 -5.14 1.69 16.16
CA GLU A 223 -4.30 0.60 15.66
C GLU A 223 -5.18 -0.41 14.94
N THR A 224 -4.76 -0.91 13.78
CA THR A 224 -5.52 -1.94 13.07
C THR A 224 -4.84 -3.30 13.15
N ASP A 225 -5.47 -4.24 13.84
CA ASP A 225 -4.90 -5.57 14.04
C ASP A 225 -5.34 -6.56 12.96
N GLY A 226 -4.35 -7.07 12.23
CA GLY A 226 -4.41 -8.35 11.56
C GLY A 226 -4.42 -9.47 12.60
N ARG A 227 -5.40 -10.37 12.55
CA ARG A 227 -5.67 -11.42 13.56
C ARG A 227 -4.55 -12.48 13.76
N GLU A 228 -3.34 -12.26 13.27
CA GLU A 228 -2.17 -13.12 13.52
C GLU A 228 -1.30 -12.50 14.61
N HIS A 229 -1.64 -12.74 15.87
CA HIS A 229 -0.72 -12.47 16.97
C HIS A 229 -0.32 -13.77 17.67
N HIS A 230 0.88 -14.20 17.33
CA HIS A 230 1.75 -14.97 18.20
C HIS A 230 1.94 -14.24 19.55
N ALA A 231 2.06 -15.00 20.63
CA ALA A 231 2.26 -14.50 22.01
C ALA A 231 3.39 -13.46 22.19
N HIS A 232 4.34 -13.36 21.25
CA HIS A 232 5.50 -12.46 21.33
C HIS A 232 5.21 -10.98 21.07
N ARG A 233 4.05 -10.61 20.50
CA ARG A 233 3.67 -9.18 20.27
C ARG A 233 2.82 -8.57 21.37
N PHE A 234 2.14 -9.43 22.14
CA PHE A 234 1.19 -9.05 23.18
C PHE A 234 1.74 -8.07 24.24
N GLU A 235 2.97 -8.31 24.71
CA GLU A 235 3.61 -7.42 25.68
C GLU A 235 4.04 -6.09 25.07
N LYS A 236 4.54 -6.10 23.82
CA LYS A 236 4.90 -4.85 23.11
C LYS A 236 3.68 -3.97 22.89
N ASP A 237 2.55 -4.58 22.54
CA ASP A 237 1.28 -3.90 22.32
C ASP A 237 0.75 -3.25 23.61
N ARG A 238 0.87 -3.94 24.77
CA ARG A 238 0.55 -3.36 26.09
C ARG A 238 1.43 -2.18 26.45
N VAL A 239 2.74 -2.30 26.24
CA VAL A 239 3.69 -1.21 26.49
C VAL A 239 3.37 0.00 25.61
N LYS A 240 3.02 -0.25 24.35
CA LYS A 240 2.60 0.80 23.41
C LYS A 240 1.33 1.51 23.90
N ASP A 241 0.31 0.77 24.33
CA ASP A 241 -0.92 1.36 24.88
C ASP A 241 -0.66 2.20 26.13
N ALA A 242 0.12 1.66 27.07
CA ALA A 242 0.49 2.39 28.28
C ALA A 242 1.22 3.70 27.92
N THR A 243 2.09 3.66 26.91
CA THR A 243 2.81 4.83 26.41
C THR A 243 1.85 5.85 25.78
N MET A 244 0.84 5.41 25.02
CA MET A 244 -0.21 6.30 24.51
C MET A 244 -0.97 6.98 25.64
N VAL A 245 -1.39 6.21 26.65
CA VAL A 245 -2.13 6.73 27.81
C VAL A 245 -1.31 7.78 28.56
N LEU A 246 -0.02 7.52 28.80
CA LEU A 246 0.89 8.48 29.42
C LEU A 246 1.07 9.77 28.58
N ALA A 247 0.94 9.67 27.26
CA ALA A 247 0.96 10.81 26.35
C ALA A 247 -0.40 11.54 26.22
N GLY A 248 -1.42 11.13 26.97
CA GLY A 248 -2.77 11.70 26.90
C GLY A 248 -3.56 11.24 25.66
N ILE A 249 -3.14 10.15 25.02
CA ILE A 249 -3.77 9.56 23.83
C ILE A 249 -4.57 8.34 24.27
N LEU A 250 -5.81 8.24 23.83
CA LEU A 250 -6.72 7.12 24.11
C LEU A 250 -6.46 5.99 23.11
N PRO A 251 -5.91 4.83 23.51
CA PRO A 251 -5.66 3.72 22.60
C PRO A 251 -6.97 3.02 22.21
N PHE A 252 -7.10 2.67 20.93
CA PHE A 252 -8.17 1.83 20.41
C PHE A 252 -7.63 0.87 19.36
N ARG A 253 -7.78 -0.44 19.59
CA ARG A 253 -7.43 -1.48 18.62
C ARG A 253 -8.66 -1.96 17.87
N ALA A 254 -8.71 -1.73 16.57
CA ALA A 254 -9.75 -2.25 15.70
C ALA A 254 -9.29 -3.56 15.04
N SER A 255 -10.08 -4.61 15.19
CA SER A 255 -9.77 -5.88 14.50
C SER A 255 -10.02 -5.79 13.00
N THR A 256 -9.40 -6.68 12.24
CA THR A 256 -9.67 -6.87 10.79
C THR A 256 -11.17 -6.98 10.49
N SER A 257 -11.94 -7.69 11.33
CA SER A 257 -13.37 -7.86 11.09
C SER A 257 -14.15 -6.57 11.31
N MET A 258 -13.77 -5.77 12.30
CA MET A 258 -14.39 -4.47 12.56
C MET A 258 -14.14 -3.55 11.36
N VAL A 259 -12.88 -3.38 10.96
CA VAL A 259 -12.55 -2.52 9.80
C VAL A 259 -13.21 -3.03 8.52
N ARG A 260 -13.25 -4.34 8.27
CA ARG A 260 -13.77 -4.88 7.00
C ARG A 260 -15.30 -4.95 6.93
N ARG A 261 -15.98 -5.22 8.05
CA ARG A 261 -17.41 -5.61 8.05
C ARG A 261 -18.30 -4.83 9.01
N ASP A 262 -17.74 -4.11 9.96
CA ASP A 262 -18.47 -3.45 11.05
C ASP A 262 -17.81 -2.09 11.34
N TRP A 263 -17.76 -1.28 10.28
CA TRP A 263 -17.08 0.01 10.32
C TRP A 263 -17.82 1.00 11.22
N GLU A 264 -19.14 0.91 11.24
CA GLU A 264 -20.04 1.73 12.05
C GLU A 264 -19.66 1.64 13.54
N THR A 265 -19.30 0.45 14.02
CA THR A 265 -18.80 0.28 15.39
C THR A 265 -17.45 0.97 15.61
N VAL A 266 -16.52 0.87 14.66
CA VAL A 266 -15.22 1.58 14.73
C VAL A 266 -15.44 3.09 14.80
N SER A 267 -16.27 3.62 13.90
CA SER A 267 -16.62 5.04 13.84
C SER A 267 -17.24 5.52 15.16
N ALA A 268 -18.22 4.79 15.69
CA ALA A 268 -18.90 5.15 16.94
C ALA A 268 -17.96 5.17 18.15
N VAL A 269 -17.05 4.19 18.25
CA VAL A 269 -16.04 4.14 19.32
C VAL A 269 -15.09 5.32 19.21
N VAL A 270 -14.56 5.60 18.01
CA VAL A 270 -13.67 6.74 17.78
C VAL A 270 -14.36 8.05 18.15
N GLU A 271 -15.61 8.25 17.73
CA GLU A 271 -16.41 9.42 18.09
C GLU A 271 -16.56 9.60 19.61
N ALA A 272 -16.95 8.53 20.31
CA ALA A 272 -17.11 8.55 21.76
C ALA A 272 -15.80 8.88 22.49
N LEU A 273 -14.67 8.32 22.05
CA LEU A 273 -13.35 8.59 22.62
C LEU A 273 -12.90 10.03 22.37
N VAL A 274 -13.11 10.56 21.16
CA VAL A 274 -12.82 11.97 20.84
C VAL A 274 -13.67 12.91 21.71
N ALA A 275 -14.98 12.65 21.84
CA ALA A 275 -15.87 13.45 22.69
C ALA A 275 -15.41 13.46 24.15
N ARG A 276 -14.99 12.30 24.69
CA ARG A 276 -14.43 12.18 26.04
C ARG A 276 -13.14 12.99 26.22
N SER A 277 -12.25 12.97 25.24
CA SER A 277 -11.01 13.75 25.27
C SER A 277 -11.27 15.25 25.34
N VAL A 278 -12.24 15.75 24.56
CA VAL A 278 -12.63 17.17 24.58
C VAL A 278 -13.21 17.56 25.94
N ALA A 279 -14.07 16.71 26.53
CA ALA A 279 -14.63 16.96 27.86
C ALA A 279 -13.56 17.03 28.96
N GLN A 280 -12.39 16.40 28.76
CA GLN A 280 -11.25 16.43 29.68
C GLN A 280 -10.29 17.61 29.42
N GLY A 281 -10.64 18.54 28.53
CA GLY A 281 -9.85 19.74 28.25
C GLY A 281 -8.64 19.53 27.32
N VAL A 282 -8.50 18.35 26.72
CA VAL A 282 -7.47 18.09 25.71
C VAL A 282 -7.96 18.63 24.37
N VAL A 283 -7.38 19.74 23.92
CA VAL A 283 -7.71 20.33 22.62
C VAL A 283 -6.88 19.66 21.53
N PRO A 284 -7.52 19.05 20.51
CA PRO A 284 -6.84 18.53 19.33
C PRO A 284 -5.92 19.57 18.68
N ARG A 285 -4.60 19.35 18.71
CA ARG A 285 -3.67 20.08 17.84
C ARG A 285 -3.20 19.14 16.73
N VAL A 286 -3.97 19.10 15.65
CA VAL A 286 -3.53 18.49 14.39
C VAL A 286 -3.78 19.50 13.29
N GLY A 287 -2.76 19.75 12.45
CA GLY A 287 -2.88 20.66 11.31
C GLY A 287 -3.93 20.16 10.33
N ASN A 288 -4.77 21.07 9.82
CA ASN A 288 -5.72 20.75 8.76
C ASN A 288 -4.95 20.68 7.42
N SER A 289 -4.64 19.49 6.93
CA SER A 289 -4.43 19.33 5.49
C SER A 289 -5.80 19.45 4.81
N SER A 290 -5.98 20.50 4.00
CA SER A 290 -7.24 20.71 3.30
C SER A 290 -7.36 19.68 2.17
N LEU A 291 -8.07 18.58 2.42
CA LEU A 291 -8.31 17.53 1.43
C LEU A 291 -9.16 18.07 0.26
N PRO A 292 -8.86 17.69 -0.99
CA PRO A 292 -9.73 17.99 -2.12
C PRO A 292 -11.13 17.44 -1.89
N ARG A 293 -12.16 18.28 -2.14
CA ARG A 293 -13.56 17.91 -1.91
C ARG A 293 -13.97 16.72 -2.78
N LEU A 294 -14.59 15.71 -2.18
CA LEU A 294 -15.25 14.63 -2.90
C LEU A 294 -16.51 15.17 -3.59
N LEU A 295 -16.62 14.91 -4.89
CA LEU A 295 -17.74 15.29 -5.74
C LEU A 295 -18.41 14.03 -6.31
N PRO A 296 -19.72 14.09 -6.64
CA PRO A 296 -20.41 12.98 -7.30
C PRO A 296 -19.73 12.55 -8.60
N GLY A 297 -19.93 11.28 -9.00
CA GLY A 297 -19.43 10.71 -10.25
C GLY A 297 -19.95 11.38 -11.53
N ARG A 298 -19.23 11.20 -12.66
CA ARG A 298 -19.69 11.59 -14.02
C ARG A 298 -19.58 10.39 -14.95
N GLY A 299 -20.62 10.13 -15.72
CA GLY A 299 -20.62 9.03 -16.69
C GLY A 299 -20.37 7.69 -16.00
N ARG A 300 -19.35 6.95 -16.44
CA ARG A 300 -19.01 5.64 -15.88
C ARG A 300 -18.26 5.68 -14.54
N ARG A 301 -17.69 6.84 -14.16
CA ARG A 301 -16.92 6.95 -12.91
C ARG A 301 -17.83 7.38 -11.77
N LYS A 302 -17.74 6.69 -10.64
CA LYS A 302 -18.60 6.89 -9.47
C LYS A 302 -18.21 8.06 -8.56
N TRP A 303 -16.99 8.56 -8.66
CA TRP A 303 -16.48 9.67 -7.84
C TRP A 303 -15.64 10.67 -8.64
N ARG A 304 -15.48 11.89 -8.12
CA ARG A 304 -14.54 12.92 -8.62
C ARG A 304 -13.96 13.72 -7.46
N LEU A 305 -12.81 14.36 -7.68
CA LEU A 305 -12.26 15.32 -6.73
C LEU A 305 -12.34 16.73 -7.30
N GLY A 306 -12.59 17.70 -6.43
CA GLY A 306 -12.41 19.10 -6.78
C GLY A 306 -10.93 19.36 -7.10
N VAL A 307 -10.67 20.23 -8.07
CA VAL A 307 -9.30 20.67 -8.35
C VAL A 307 -8.80 21.41 -7.11
N PRO A 308 -7.60 21.09 -6.57
CA PRO A 308 -7.03 21.86 -5.48
C PRO A 308 -6.88 23.31 -5.95
N GLY A 309 -7.61 24.24 -5.32
CA GLY A 309 -7.41 25.66 -5.61
C GLY A 309 -5.95 26.00 -5.33
N ARG A 310 -5.23 26.57 -6.31
CA ARG A 310 -3.92 27.19 -6.05
C ARG A 310 -4.14 28.24 -4.96
N ARG A 311 -3.77 27.95 -3.71
CA ARG A 311 -3.68 29.00 -2.70
C ARG A 311 -2.52 29.90 -3.13
N LYS A 312 -2.82 31.18 -3.41
CA LYS A 312 -1.81 32.25 -3.32
C LYS A 312 -1.20 32.16 -1.91
N GLY A 313 0.12 32.20 -1.82
CA GLY A 313 0.86 31.99 -0.58
C GLY A 313 0.27 32.79 0.57
N GLN A 314 -0.07 32.11 1.66
CA GLN A 314 -0.14 32.81 2.94
C GLN A 314 1.30 33.09 3.34
N GLU A 315 1.65 34.37 3.34
CA GLU A 315 2.84 34.87 4.00
C GLU A 315 2.85 34.32 5.44
N LEU A 316 3.92 33.61 5.78
CA LEU A 316 4.21 33.24 7.15
C LEU A 316 4.33 34.54 7.97
N PRO A 317 3.59 34.72 9.07
CA PRO A 317 3.92 35.77 10.00
C PRO A 317 5.23 35.40 10.66
N THR A 318 6.31 36.07 10.24
CA THR A 318 7.60 36.04 10.94
C THR A 318 7.38 36.63 12.34
N ARG A 319 7.33 35.78 13.37
CA ARG A 319 7.58 36.23 14.74
C ARG A 319 8.54 35.28 15.43
N ALA A 320 9.78 35.75 15.52
CA ALA A 320 10.66 35.48 16.63
C ALA A 320 9.92 35.73 17.95
N GLY A 321 9.99 34.76 18.86
CA GLY A 321 9.37 34.83 20.18
C GLY A 321 9.84 33.66 20.99
N ALA A 322 10.89 33.89 21.78
CA ALA A 322 11.59 32.92 22.58
C ALA A 322 10.70 32.22 23.61
N TRP A 323 11.10 30.99 23.90
CA TRP A 323 10.65 30.18 25.03
C TRP A 323 10.80 30.94 26.34
N SER A 324 9.72 31.03 27.13
CA SER A 324 9.79 31.33 28.56
C SER A 324 9.01 30.27 29.31
N GLN A 325 9.73 29.45 30.06
CA GLN A 325 9.19 28.53 31.04
C GLN A 325 8.50 29.33 32.17
N ALA A 326 7.32 28.87 32.59
CA ALA A 326 6.68 29.33 33.81
C ALA A 326 7.44 28.74 35.01
N ALA A 327 8.16 29.60 35.74
CA ALA A 327 8.71 29.28 37.05
C ALA A 327 7.78 29.83 38.14
N GLY A 328 7.44 28.97 39.11
CA GLY A 328 6.70 29.34 40.31
C GLY A 328 7.47 30.29 41.25
N PRO A 329 6.81 30.80 42.30
CA PRO A 329 7.32 31.92 43.08
C PRO A 329 8.54 31.55 43.94
N ARG A 330 9.51 32.46 43.93
CA ARG A 330 10.80 32.40 44.64
C ARG A 330 10.62 32.66 46.13
N ALA A 331 11.25 31.83 46.96
CA ALA A 331 11.75 32.22 48.28
C ALA A 331 13.22 32.65 48.12
N GLY A 332 13.56 33.84 48.60
CA GLY A 332 14.91 34.39 48.52
C GLY A 332 15.76 33.97 49.72
N VAL A 333 17.04 33.68 49.48
CA VAL A 333 18.15 33.84 50.44
C VAL A 333 19.44 34.17 49.64
N SER A 334 20.29 34.93 50.30
CA SER A 334 21.44 35.75 49.93
C SER A 334 22.73 35.06 49.43
N GLU A 335 23.46 35.87 48.65
CA GLU A 335 24.92 36.01 48.41
C GLU A 335 25.95 35.03 49.00
N GLY A 336 26.96 34.71 48.17
CA GLY A 336 28.31 34.43 48.66
C GLY A 336 29.23 33.63 47.71
N GLY A 337 30.24 34.29 47.14
CA GLY A 337 31.58 33.71 46.96
C GLY A 337 31.94 32.99 45.65
N ALA A 338 32.93 33.54 44.94
CA ALA A 338 33.90 32.83 44.09
C ALA A 338 35.29 32.94 44.78
N PRO A 339 36.43 32.36 44.29
CA PRO A 339 36.73 31.29 43.30
C PRO A 339 37.76 30.27 43.95
N PRO A 340 38.78 29.60 43.32
CA PRO A 340 39.17 29.42 41.90
C PRO A 340 39.69 28.01 41.44
N ALA A 341 39.82 27.89 40.11
CA ALA A 341 40.89 27.28 39.27
C ALA A 341 41.52 25.88 39.53
N GLY A 342 41.61 25.11 38.43
CA GLY A 342 42.60 24.05 38.15
C GLY A 342 42.27 23.34 36.82
N ARG A 343 42.85 23.74 35.68
CA ARG A 343 43.97 23.10 34.95
C ARG A 343 43.84 21.57 34.77
N GLU A 344 43.57 21.11 33.53
CA GLU A 344 44.50 20.38 32.65
C GLU A 344 43.79 19.80 31.40
N ALA A 345 44.46 19.92 30.25
CA ALA A 345 44.25 19.19 28.98
C ALA A 345 45.53 18.33 28.76
N PRO A 346 45.80 17.60 27.63
CA PRO A 346 45.07 17.46 26.35
C PRO A 346 45.16 16.05 25.68
N GLY A 347 44.63 15.94 24.44
CA GLY A 347 45.06 15.00 23.39
C GLY A 347 44.02 13.94 22.99
N ARG A 348 43.74 13.60 21.72
CA ARG A 348 44.32 13.83 20.38
C ARG A 348 43.17 13.65 19.34
N GLU A 349 43.03 14.49 18.31
CA GLU A 349 43.41 14.26 16.88
C GLU A 349 43.15 12.84 16.34
N ALA A 350 42.64 12.57 15.13
CA ALA A 350 42.17 13.37 13.99
C ALA A 350 41.34 12.47 13.02
N THR A 351 40.73 13.13 12.05
CA THR A 351 39.76 12.82 10.98
C THR A 351 40.30 11.93 9.80
N PRO A 352 39.72 11.92 8.57
CA PRO A 352 38.48 11.28 8.10
C PRO A 352 38.66 10.48 6.77
N GLY A 353 37.57 9.92 6.23
CA GLY A 353 37.46 9.41 4.84
C GLY A 353 36.69 8.08 4.81
N GLY A 354 35.78 7.77 3.89
CA GLY A 354 35.35 8.33 2.62
C GLY A 354 34.70 7.17 1.85
N GLU A 355 33.65 7.47 1.07
CA GLU A 355 33.10 6.68 -0.06
C GLU A 355 32.35 5.37 0.28
N GLU A 356 31.01 5.34 0.17
CA GLU A 356 30.22 5.08 -1.04
C GLU A 356 30.70 3.90 -1.88
N HIS A 357 30.03 2.74 -1.77
CA HIS A 357 29.82 1.85 -2.91
C HIS A 357 28.55 0.99 -2.73
N SER A 358 27.61 1.21 -3.65
CA SER A 358 26.45 0.37 -3.98
C SER A 358 26.78 -1.11 -4.11
N ARG A 359 26.04 -1.99 -3.43
CA ARG A 359 25.74 -3.37 -3.87
C ARG A 359 24.35 -3.80 -3.41
N TRP A 360 23.42 -3.80 -4.37
CA TRP A 360 22.15 -4.52 -4.27
C TRP A 360 22.43 -6.02 -4.30
N GLY A 361 22.35 -6.67 -3.14
CA GLY A 361 22.40 -8.12 -2.98
C GLY A 361 20.98 -8.69 -2.88
N GLY A 362 20.60 -9.48 -3.87
CA GLY A 362 19.30 -10.17 -3.92
C GLY A 362 19.15 -11.23 -2.83
N GLY A 363 18.12 -11.07 -2.00
CA GLY A 363 17.65 -12.08 -1.07
C GLY A 363 16.53 -12.91 -1.69
N ARG A 364 16.79 -14.21 -1.90
CA ARG A 364 15.77 -15.24 -2.12
C ARG A 364 15.06 -15.55 -0.80
N PRO A 365 13.76 -15.86 -0.80
CA PRO A 365 13.18 -16.78 0.17
C PRO A 365 12.97 -18.16 -0.48
N VAL A 366 13.55 -19.18 0.16
CA VAL A 366 13.26 -20.59 -0.07
C VAL A 366 12.04 -20.93 0.79
N GLY A 367 10.90 -21.22 0.15
CA GLY A 367 9.73 -21.82 0.79
C GLY A 367 9.34 -23.08 0.05
N ARG A 368 9.72 -24.24 0.60
CA ARG A 368 9.26 -25.56 0.13
C ARG A 368 7.86 -25.81 0.68
N SER A 369 6.94 -26.17 -0.21
CA SER A 369 5.63 -26.70 0.11
C SER A 369 5.58 -28.21 -0.13
N GLY A 370 4.82 -28.92 0.72
CA GLY A 370 4.13 -30.17 0.40
C GLY A 370 4.17 -31.22 1.52
N PRO A 371 3.30 -32.24 1.51
CA PRO A 371 1.85 -32.30 1.19
C PRO A 371 1.05 -32.70 2.47
N GLY A 372 -0.28 -32.58 2.62
CA GLY A 372 -1.36 -33.19 1.83
C GLY A 372 -1.71 -34.60 2.34
N GLY A 373 -2.84 -34.74 3.06
CA GLY A 373 -3.54 -36.00 3.44
C GLY A 373 -4.82 -35.60 4.20
N GLU A 374 -5.99 -35.56 3.55
CA GLU A 374 -6.95 -36.65 3.26
C GLU A 374 -7.86 -37.04 4.45
N ASP A 375 -9.15 -36.73 4.23
CA ASP A 375 -10.38 -37.48 4.52
C ASP A 375 -10.80 -37.86 5.96
N GLY A 376 -12.08 -37.54 6.25
CA GLY A 376 -12.81 -37.96 7.44
C GLY A 376 -14.19 -37.31 7.54
N ASP A 377 -15.08 -37.62 6.59
CA ASP A 377 -16.52 -37.33 6.62
C ASP A 377 -17.21 -38.28 7.61
N GLU A 378 -17.67 -37.79 8.77
CA GLU A 378 -18.57 -38.55 9.65
C GLU A 378 -19.91 -37.83 9.83
N ARG A 379 -20.91 -38.45 9.21
CA ARG A 379 -22.34 -38.17 9.38
C ARG A 379 -22.80 -38.78 10.68
N GLU A 380 -23.27 -37.96 11.61
CA GLU A 380 -24.02 -38.46 12.76
C GLU A 380 -25.53 -38.37 12.48
N ARG A 381 -26.13 -39.54 12.25
CA ARG A 381 -27.58 -39.75 12.33
C ARG A 381 -27.92 -39.94 13.81
N VAL A 382 -28.78 -39.09 14.36
CA VAL A 382 -29.48 -39.40 15.62
C VAL A 382 -30.93 -39.77 15.28
N SER A 383 -31.20 -41.06 15.43
CA SER A 383 -32.53 -41.66 15.58
C SER A 383 -32.89 -41.75 17.06
N GLY A 384 -34.14 -41.44 17.41
CA GLY A 384 -34.72 -41.71 18.74
C GLY A 384 -35.84 -40.75 19.10
N GLU A 385 -37.08 -41.05 18.67
CA GLU A 385 -38.20 -41.44 19.56
C GLU A 385 -38.89 -40.28 20.30
N ARG A 386 -40.05 -39.83 19.81
CA ARG A 386 -41.39 -40.27 20.23
C ARG A 386 -42.49 -39.57 19.43
#